data_AF-A0A4Z2I5X5-F1
#
_entry.id   AF-A0A4Z2I5X5-F1
#
_cell.length_a   1.000
_cell.length_b   1.000
_cell.length_c   1.000
_cell.angle_alpha   90.00
_cell.angle_beta   90.00
_cell.angle_gamma   90.00
#
_symmetry.space_group_name_H-M   'P 1'
#
loop_
_entity.id
_entity.type
_entity.pdbx_description
1 polymer ?
#
loop_
_entity_poly.entity_id
_entity_poly.type
_entity_poly.pdbx_seq_one_letter_code
_entity_poly.pdbx_strand_id
1 'polypeptide(L)'
;MGMCLHQDITEEAKKAKLQSSKIEQDICDHARTEVNVVKILMLGAAESGKTTLIKQIKIIHSQGFSKQELLSFKAAVLDNLLTSIKFVLLGMGMLRINLANKKNKMRARSILSCSQCLGDDQELLPFVAHAMCALWADQGVRAAAARGYEFELNDSALYFFDNIGRIIAPKYVPTETDVLRVRVRTCGIIETQFQLNEMIFRLYDVGGQRSERRKWLGCFDCIQAVLFVVALSSYDLTQTEDPSGVCYEKLIAIAFIR
;
A
#
# COMPACT_ATOMS: atom_id res chain seq x y z
N MET A 1 2.63 24.88 65.16
CA MET A 1 2.97 24.23 63.88
C MET A 1 1.68 24.05 63.09
N GLY A 2 1.60 24.57 61.87
CA GLY A 2 0.49 24.24 60.95
C GLY A 2 -0.14 25.44 60.24
N MET A 3 0.56 26.01 59.26
CA MET A 3 -0.02 26.91 58.25
C MET A 3 0.83 26.86 56.96
N CYS A 4 0.73 25.78 56.16
CA CYS A 4 1.38 25.69 54.84
C CYS A 4 0.56 24.94 53.76
N LEU A 5 -0.76 24.78 53.89
CA LEU A 5 -1.54 23.94 52.93
C LEU A 5 -2.53 24.71 52.03
N HIS A 6 -2.76 26.01 52.25
CA HIS A 6 -3.83 26.73 51.55
C HIS A 6 -3.42 27.49 50.28
N GLN A 7 -2.14 27.88 50.15
CA GLN A 7 -1.64 28.60 48.98
C GLN A 7 -1.37 27.68 47.77
N ASP A 8 -0.91 26.45 48.00
CA ASP A 8 -0.62 25.52 46.91
C ASP A 8 -1.88 25.08 46.16
N ILE A 9 -2.98 24.82 46.89
CA ILE A 9 -4.28 24.43 46.31
C ILE A 9 -4.85 25.53 45.40
N THR A 10 -4.61 26.81 45.71
CA THR A 10 -5.13 27.94 44.91
C THR A 10 -4.30 28.22 43.67
N GLU A 11 -2.98 28.09 43.73
CA GLU A 11 -2.12 28.21 42.54
C GLU A 11 -2.30 27.01 41.60
N GLU A 12 -2.47 25.80 42.13
CA GLU A 12 -2.84 24.62 41.35
C GLU A 12 -4.20 24.79 40.66
N ALA A 13 -5.21 25.32 41.37
CA ALA A 13 -6.51 25.62 40.80
C ALA A 13 -6.46 26.69 39.69
N LYS A 14 -5.62 27.74 39.86
CA LYS A 14 -5.40 28.75 38.80
C LYS A 14 -4.71 28.14 37.59
N LYS A 15 -3.70 27.31 37.78
CA LYS A 15 -2.98 26.62 36.70
C LYS A 15 -3.91 25.65 35.96
N ALA A 16 -4.73 24.89 36.68
CA ALA A 16 -5.75 24.01 36.10
C ALA A 16 -6.79 24.79 35.29
N LYS A 17 -7.25 25.95 35.79
CA LYS A 17 -8.19 26.81 35.07
C LYS A 17 -7.59 27.39 33.78
N LEU A 18 -6.32 27.81 33.82
CA LEU A 18 -5.61 28.29 32.63
C LEU A 18 -5.43 27.17 31.60
N GLN A 19 -5.08 25.95 32.05
CA GLN A 19 -4.97 24.78 31.19
C GLN A 19 -6.32 24.37 30.60
N SER A 20 -7.39 24.38 31.37
CA SER A 20 -8.76 24.11 30.90
C SER A 20 -9.19 25.12 29.83
N SER A 21 -8.95 26.41 30.06
CA SER A 21 -9.27 27.45 29.09
C SER A 21 -8.48 27.29 27.78
N LYS A 22 -7.21 26.86 27.86
CA LYS A 22 -6.40 26.57 26.67
C LYS A 22 -6.95 25.36 25.91
N ILE A 23 -7.32 24.29 26.62
CA ILE A 23 -7.94 23.11 26.02
C ILE A 23 -9.26 23.48 25.34
N GLU A 24 -10.12 24.29 25.97
CA GLU A 24 -11.38 24.75 25.37
C GLU A 24 -11.14 25.57 24.10
N GLN A 25 -10.13 26.43 24.10
CA GLN A 25 -9.74 27.20 22.92
C GLN A 25 -9.25 26.28 21.80
N ASP A 26 -8.37 25.33 22.10
CA ASP A 26 -7.85 24.36 21.14
C ASP A 26 -8.99 23.49 20.56
N ILE A 27 -9.96 23.07 21.39
CA ILE A 27 -11.17 22.33 20.95
C ILE A 27 -12.02 23.19 20.02
N CYS A 28 -12.24 24.47 20.34
CA CYS A 28 -13.05 25.36 19.52
C CYS A 28 -12.39 25.60 18.15
N ASP A 29 -11.08 25.80 18.13
CA ASP A 29 -10.31 25.98 16.89
C ASP A 29 -10.28 24.69 16.05
N HIS A 30 -10.16 23.51 16.68
CA HIS A 30 -10.30 22.22 15.99
C HIS A 30 -11.71 21.99 15.45
N ALA A 31 -12.75 22.38 16.20
CA ALA A 31 -14.13 22.26 15.74
C ALA A 31 -14.36 23.14 14.49
N ARG A 32 -13.78 24.36 14.47
CA ARG A 32 -13.86 25.25 13.30
C ARG A 32 -13.16 24.70 12.07
N THR A 33 -11.98 24.09 12.23
CA THR A 33 -11.27 23.49 11.09
C THR A 33 -12.00 22.26 10.56
N GLU A 34 -12.66 21.48 11.41
CA GLU A 34 -13.46 20.31 11.01
C GLU A 34 -14.74 20.65 10.23
N VAL A 35 -15.30 21.86 10.37
CA VAL A 35 -16.52 22.28 9.60
C VAL A 35 -16.28 22.24 8.09
N ASN A 36 -15.06 22.53 7.64
CA ASN A 36 -14.70 22.59 6.21
C ASN A 36 -14.02 21.29 5.72
N VAL A 37 -14.08 20.21 6.50
CA VAL A 37 -13.52 18.91 6.14
C VAL A 37 -14.59 18.02 5.51
N VAL A 38 -14.28 17.48 4.32
CA VAL A 38 -15.07 16.47 3.62
C VAL A 38 -14.45 15.09 3.84
N LYS A 39 -15.13 14.25 4.61
CA LYS A 39 -14.74 12.89 4.97
C LYS A 39 -15.30 11.89 3.94
N ILE A 40 -14.41 11.17 3.27
CA ILE A 40 -14.75 10.18 2.24
C ILE A 40 -14.20 8.82 2.64
N LEU A 41 -15.06 7.80 2.67
CA LEU A 41 -14.67 6.41 2.91
C LEU A 41 -14.45 5.68 1.58
N MET A 42 -13.30 5.01 1.42
CA MET A 42 -13.02 4.21 0.24
C MET A 42 -13.32 2.74 0.46
N LEU A 43 -14.29 2.20 -0.27
CA LEU A 43 -14.68 0.79 -0.18
C LEU A 43 -14.36 0.04 -1.48
N GLY A 44 -14.26 -1.28 -1.38
CA GLY A 44 -13.99 -2.15 -2.53
C GLY A 44 -13.22 -3.40 -2.13
N ALA A 45 -13.24 -4.41 -3.00
CA ALA A 45 -12.52 -5.66 -2.80
C ALA A 45 -11.00 -5.43 -2.59
N ALA A 46 -10.31 -6.45 -2.08
CA ALA A 46 -8.85 -6.45 -2.12
C ALA A 46 -8.40 -6.23 -3.57
N GLU A 47 -7.31 -5.46 -3.75
CA GLU A 47 -6.72 -5.19 -5.07
C GLU A 47 -7.59 -4.41 -6.06
N SER A 48 -8.73 -3.85 -5.64
CA SER A 48 -9.58 -3.08 -6.56
C SER A 48 -8.96 -1.75 -7.04
N GLY A 49 -7.80 -1.35 -6.51
CA GLY A 49 -7.11 -0.11 -6.89
C GLY A 49 -7.35 1.07 -5.93
N LYS A 50 -8.01 0.88 -4.79
CA LYS A 50 -8.24 1.93 -3.78
C LYS A 50 -6.96 2.70 -3.42
N THR A 51 -5.98 2.01 -2.86
CA THR A 51 -4.71 2.64 -2.45
C THR A 51 -4.01 3.32 -3.62
N THR A 52 -4.15 2.79 -4.84
CA THR A 52 -3.60 3.41 -6.06
C THR A 52 -4.28 4.73 -6.37
N LEU A 53 -5.61 4.83 -6.25
CA LEU A 53 -6.35 6.09 -6.41
C LEU A 53 -5.92 7.14 -5.38
N ILE A 54 -5.75 6.75 -4.11
CA ILE A 54 -5.26 7.66 -3.06
C ILE A 54 -3.85 8.15 -3.34
N LYS A 55 -2.95 7.24 -3.76
CA LYS A 55 -1.59 7.62 -4.17
C LYS A 55 -1.61 8.62 -5.34
N GLN A 56 -2.49 8.43 -6.33
CA GLN A 56 -2.67 9.39 -7.43
C GLN A 56 -3.17 10.75 -6.95
N ILE A 57 -4.17 10.77 -6.07
CA ILE A 57 -4.69 12.01 -5.48
C ILE A 57 -3.56 12.78 -4.76
N LYS A 58 -2.72 12.07 -4.00
CA LYS A 58 -1.56 12.68 -3.34
C LYS A 58 -0.59 13.32 -4.34
N ILE A 59 -0.33 12.67 -5.47
CA ILE A 59 0.52 13.21 -6.55
C ILE A 59 -0.07 14.49 -7.11
N ILE A 60 -1.38 14.50 -7.39
CA ILE A 60 -2.04 15.63 -8.06
C ILE A 60 -2.31 16.81 -7.11
N HIS A 61 -2.67 16.53 -5.85
CA HIS A 61 -3.22 17.53 -4.93
C HIS A 61 -2.37 17.80 -3.67
N SER A 62 -1.28 17.03 -3.44
CA SER A 62 -0.46 17.13 -2.21
C SER A 62 1.04 17.19 -2.50
N GLN A 63 1.45 17.76 -3.64
CA GLN A 63 2.86 17.93 -4.05
C GLN A 63 3.64 16.60 -4.20
N GLY A 64 2.94 15.46 -4.33
CA GLY A 64 3.60 14.17 -4.51
C GLY A 64 4.18 13.57 -3.23
N PHE A 65 5.16 12.70 -3.42
CA PHE A 65 5.85 12.01 -2.33
C PHE A 65 7.18 12.68 -2.02
N SER A 66 7.43 12.94 -0.74
CA SER A 66 8.74 13.42 -0.31
C SER A 66 9.80 12.34 -0.54
N LYS A 67 11.08 12.73 -0.61
CA LYS A 67 12.18 11.77 -0.76
C LYS A 67 12.22 10.70 0.34
N GLN A 68 11.89 11.08 1.58
CA GLN A 68 11.84 10.14 2.70
C GLN A 68 10.70 9.13 2.54
N GLU A 69 9.54 9.58 2.06
CA GLU A 69 8.41 8.70 1.76
C GLU A 69 8.73 7.77 0.60
N LEU A 70 9.34 8.26 -0.48
CA LEU A 70 9.80 7.41 -1.57
C LEU A 70 10.75 6.31 -1.08
N LEU A 71 11.70 6.68 -0.21
CA LEU A 71 12.65 5.72 0.36
C LEU A 71 11.98 4.64 1.23
N SER A 72 10.90 4.95 1.93
CA SER A 72 10.18 3.94 2.73
C SER A 72 9.54 2.84 1.88
N PHE A 73 9.29 3.09 0.59
CA PHE A 73 8.83 2.08 -0.37
C PHE A 73 9.94 1.21 -0.96
N LYS A 74 11.24 1.51 -0.73
CA LYS A 74 12.37 0.76 -1.33
C LYS A 74 12.27 -0.73 -1.07
N ALA A 75 12.05 -1.11 0.21
CA ALA A 75 11.94 -2.51 0.62
C ALA A 75 10.74 -3.21 -0.04
N ALA A 76 9.59 -2.55 -0.07
CA ALA A 76 8.38 -3.10 -0.69
C ALA A 76 8.56 -3.32 -2.20
N VAL A 77 9.20 -2.40 -2.91
CA VAL A 77 9.46 -2.54 -4.36
C VAL A 77 10.39 -3.73 -4.63
N LEU A 78 11.47 -3.86 -3.86
CA LEU A 78 12.42 -4.96 -4.00
C LEU A 78 11.77 -6.31 -3.68
N ASP A 79 10.93 -6.37 -2.65
CA ASP A 79 10.17 -7.57 -2.30
C ASP A 79 9.13 -7.94 -3.37
N ASN A 80 8.43 -6.96 -3.95
CA ASN A 80 7.52 -7.17 -5.07
C ASN A 80 8.24 -7.75 -6.29
N LEU A 81 9.42 -7.22 -6.60
CA LEU A 81 10.25 -7.70 -7.70
C LEU A 81 10.75 -9.14 -7.44
N LEU A 82 11.24 -9.45 -6.22
CA LEU A 82 11.66 -10.80 -5.83
C LEU A 82 10.50 -11.80 -5.94
N THR A 83 9.35 -11.43 -5.37
CA THR A 83 8.13 -12.25 -5.38
C THR A 83 7.64 -12.48 -6.80
N SER A 84 7.66 -11.46 -7.66
CA SER A 84 7.28 -11.59 -9.07
C SER A 84 8.17 -12.57 -9.81
N ILE A 85 9.50 -12.54 -9.60
CA ILE A 85 10.42 -13.51 -10.22
C ILE A 85 10.14 -14.93 -9.72
N LYS A 86 9.93 -15.12 -8.41
CA LYS A 86 9.56 -16.44 -7.87
C LYS A 86 8.28 -16.97 -8.52
N PHE A 87 7.29 -16.11 -8.69
CA PHE A 87 6.01 -16.47 -9.29
C PHE A 87 6.18 -16.92 -10.75
N VAL A 88 6.99 -16.20 -11.53
CA VAL A 88 7.35 -16.62 -12.90
C VAL A 88 8.07 -17.96 -12.90
N LEU A 89 9.03 -18.19 -11.99
CA LEU A 89 9.75 -19.47 -11.91
C LEU A 89 8.84 -20.65 -11.56
N LEU A 90 7.82 -20.44 -10.72
CA LEU A 90 6.79 -21.44 -10.43
C LEU A 90 5.88 -21.66 -11.65
N GLY A 91 5.45 -20.58 -12.31
CA GLY A 91 4.67 -20.62 -13.55
C GLY A 91 5.37 -21.36 -14.69
N MET A 92 6.70 -21.24 -14.80
CA MET A 92 7.50 -22.04 -15.75
C MET A 92 7.28 -23.55 -15.60
N GLY A 93 7.10 -24.04 -14.37
CA GLY A 93 6.79 -25.44 -14.10
C GLY A 93 5.42 -25.85 -14.63
N MET A 94 4.41 -25.00 -14.41
CA MET A 94 3.04 -25.22 -14.92
C MET A 94 3.00 -25.22 -16.46
N LEU A 95 3.70 -24.27 -17.07
CA LEU A 95 3.75 -24.11 -18.53
C LEU A 95 4.72 -25.08 -19.22
N ARG A 96 5.48 -25.87 -18.45
CA ARG A 96 6.54 -26.77 -18.92
C ARG A 96 7.61 -26.04 -19.75
N ILE A 97 7.93 -24.80 -19.40
CA ILE A 97 8.96 -23.99 -20.05
C ILE A 97 10.29 -24.21 -19.33
N ASN A 98 11.33 -24.57 -20.07
CA ASN A 98 12.67 -24.74 -19.53
C ASN A 98 13.47 -23.43 -19.55
N LEU A 99 14.39 -23.27 -18.60
CA LEU A 99 15.41 -22.22 -18.64
C LEU A 99 16.28 -22.39 -19.89
N ALA A 100 16.46 -21.30 -20.64
CA ALA A 100 17.32 -21.29 -21.83
C ALA A 100 18.79 -21.47 -21.44
N ASN A 101 19.22 -20.86 -20.33
CA ASN A 101 20.58 -20.99 -19.82
C ASN A 101 20.65 -21.96 -18.63
N LYS A 102 21.36 -23.09 -18.80
CA LYS A 102 21.54 -24.09 -17.73
C LYS A 102 22.17 -23.52 -16.45
N LYS A 103 23.00 -22.47 -16.54
CA LYS A 103 23.59 -21.80 -15.36
C LYS A 103 22.53 -21.13 -14.48
N ASN A 104 21.39 -20.75 -15.06
CA ASN A 104 20.28 -20.15 -14.32
C ASN A 104 19.56 -21.14 -13.40
N LYS A 105 19.79 -22.46 -13.52
CA LYS A 105 19.20 -23.44 -12.60
C LYS A 105 19.61 -23.21 -11.14
N MET A 106 20.88 -22.88 -10.91
CA MET A 106 21.37 -22.58 -9.55
C MET A 106 20.79 -21.26 -9.05
N ARG A 107 20.75 -20.22 -9.90
CA ARG A 107 20.17 -18.91 -9.56
C ARG A 107 18.68 -19.00 -9.22
N ALA A 108 17.92 -19.77 -10.01
CA ALA A 108 16.50 -20.01 -9.77
C ALA A 108 16.28 -20.69 -8.41
N ARG A 109 17.07 -21.73 -8.08
CA ARG A 109 17.01 -22.38 -6.76
C ARG A 109 17.31 -21.38 -5.63
N SER A 110 18.37 -20.58 -5.76
CA SER A 110 18.70 -19.56 -4.75
C SER A 110 17.59 -18.54 -4.56
N ILE A 111 16.96 -18.06 -5.64
CA ILE A 111 15.84 -17.11 -5.56
C ILE A 111 14.59 -17.74 -4.94
N LEU A 112 14.25 -18.98 -5.31
CA LEU A 112 13.10 -19.69 -4.74
C LEU A 112 13.26 -19.95 -3.23
N SER A 113 14.49 -20.25 -2.77
CA SER A 113 14.78 -20.48 -1.35
C SER A 113 15.00 -19.19 -0.54
N CYS A 114 15.14 -18.04 -1.20
CA CYS A 114 15.41 -16.76 -0.55
C CYS A 114 14.15 -16.24 0.14
N SER A 115 14.18 -16.01 1.46
CA SER A 115 13.05 -15.45 2.20
C SER A 115 12.91 -13.93 2.01
N GLN A 116 14.04 -13.22 1.95
CA GLN A 116 14.11 -11.77 1.88
C GLN A 116 15.24 -11.30 0.95
N CYS A 117 15.04 -10.20 0.24
CA CYS A 117 16.05 -9.63 -0.65
C CYS A 117 17.05 -8.70 0.05
N LEU A 118 16.71 -8.17 1.21
CA LEU A 118 17.53 -7.22 1.96
C LEU A 118 18.33 -7.93 3.07
N GLY A 119 19.56 -7.44 3.30
CA GLY A 119 20.36 -7.79 4.46
C GLY A 119 19.99 -7.00 5.72
N ASP A 120 20.70 -7.26 6.81
CA ASP A 120 20.50 -6.56 8.10
C ASP A 120 20.78 -5.06 8.00
N ASP A 121 21.64 -4.67 7.06
CA ASP A 121 22.00 -3.29 6.71
C ASP A 121 20.97 -2.57 5.84
N GLN A 122 19.82 -3.21 5.55
CA GLN A 122 18.79 -2.71 4.63
C GLN A 122 19.27 -2.51 3.18
N GLU A 123 20.39 -3.14 2.81
CA GLU A 123 20.88 -3.14 1.44
C GLU A 123 20.52 -4.42 0.70
N LEU A 124 20.41 -4.30 -0.63
CA LEU A 124 20.08 -5.41 -1.49
C LEU A 124 21.22 -6.42 -1.53
N LEU A 125 20.92 -7.68 -1.19
CA LEU A 125 21.90 -8.76 -1.18
C LEU A 125 22.51 -8.92 -2.60
N PRO A 126 23.84 -8.82 -2.77
CA PRO A 126 24.46 -8.82 -4.10
C PRO A 126 24.13 -10.06 -4.95
N PHE A 127 24.04 -11.23 -4.31
CA PHE A 127 23.68 -12.46 -5.01
C PHE A 127 22.24 -12.43 -5.53
N VAL A 128 21.32 -11.79 -4.80
CA VAL A 128 19.92 -11.64 -5.18
C VAL A 128 19.83 -10.72 -6.39
N ALA A 129 20.46 -9.54 -6.32
CA ALA A 129 20.54 -8.60 -7.44
C ALA A 129 21.06 -9.27 -8.73
N HIS A 130 22.19 -9.98 -8.64
CA HIS A 130 22.79 -10.67 -9.77
C HIS A 130 21.90 -11.80 -10.32
N ALA A 131 21.30 -12.60 -9.44
CA ALA A 131 20.42 -13.69 -9.85
C ALA A 131 19.16 -13.17 -10.55
N MET A 132 18.51 -12.14 -10.02
CA MET A 132 17.31 -11.56 -10.59
C MET A 132 17.55 -10.98 -12.00
N CYS A 133 18.64 -10.22 -12.18
CA CYS A 133 19.04 -9.72 -13.50
C CYS A 133 19.32 -10.84 -14.50
N ALA A 134 20.07 -11.87 -14.09
CA ALA A 134 20.44 -12.97 -14.98
C ALA A 134 19.25 -13.89 -15.33
N LEU A 135 18.28 -14.01 -14.42
CA LEU A 135 17.03 -14.74 -14.67
C LEU A 135 16.14 -13.96 -15.63
N TRP A 136 15.97 -12.65 -15.46
CA TRP A 136 15.16 -11.87 -16.40
C TRP A 136 15.75 -11.84 -17.82
N ALA A 137 17.08 -11.90 -17.95
CA ALA A 137 17.73 -12.04 -19.25
C ALA A 137 17.53 -13.43 -19.92
N ASP A 138 16.97 -14.41 -19.21
CA ASP A 138 16.73 -15.76 -19.76
C ASP A 138 15.47 -15.80 -20.64
N GLN A 139 15.61 -16.31 -21.85
CA GLN A 139 14.49 -16.38 -22.79
C GLN A 139 13.33 -17.25 -22.28
N GLY A 140 13.60 -18.30 -21.51
CA GLY A 140 12.56 -19.14 -20.90
C GLY A 140 11.77 -18.39 -19.83
N VAL A 141 12.46 -17.58 -19.02
CA VAL A 141 11.81 -16.73 -18.00
C VAL A 141 10.94 -15.66 -18.67
N ARG A 142 11.45 -14.99 -19.71
CA ARG A 142 10.66 -13.99 -20.46
C ARG A 142 9.44 -14.62 -21.16
N ALA A 143 9.60 -15.80 -21.73
CA ALA A 143 8.50 -16.53 -22.37
C ALA A 143 7.40 -16.92 -21.36
N ALA A 144 7.78 -17.33 -20.14
CA ALA A 144 6.82 -17.61 -19.08
C ALA A 144 6.14 -16.34 -18.54
N ALA A 145 6.88 -15.25 -18.35
CA ALA A 145 6.32 -13.97 -17.92
C ALA A 145 5.30 -13.40 -18.92
N ALA A 146 5.53 -13.58 -20.23
CA ALA A 146 4.57 -13.19 -21.27
C ALA A 146 3.24 -13.96 -21.19
N ARG A 147 3.26 -15.16 -20.59
CA ARG A 147 2.08 -16.00 -20.31
C ARG A 147 1.65 -15.91 -18.84
N GLY A 148 2.01 -14.80 -18.17
CA GLY A 148 1.74 -14.57 -16.76
C GLY A 148 0.27 -14.68 -16.36
N TYR A 149 -0.64 -14.38 -17.29
CA TYR A 149 -2.08 -14.50 -17.09
C TYR A 149 -2.55 -15.94 -16.81
N GLU A 150 -1.82 -16.98 -17.26
CA GLU A 150 -2.19 -18.39 -17.03
C GLU A 150 -1.93 -18.87 -15.59
N PHE A 151 -1.21 -18.07 -14.80
CA PHE A 151 -0.88 -18.38 -13.42
C PHE A 151 -1.04 -17.17 -12.50
N GLU A 152 -1.86 -16.18 -12.89
CA GLU A 152 -2.20 -14.99 -12.09
C GLU A 152 -0.99 -14.11 -11.68
N LEU A 153 0.00 -13.95 -12.58
CA LEU A 153 1.11 -13.04 -12.34
C LEU A 153 0.60 -11.60 -12.17
N ASN A 154 1.12 -10.90 -11.16
CA ASN A 154 0.73 -9.53 -10.88
C ASN A 154 0.97 -8.59 -12.08
N ASP A 155 -0.01 -7.73 -12.39
CA ASP A 155 0.02 -6.78 -13.52
C ASP A 155 1.24 -5.84 -13.51
N SER A 156 1.77 -5.49 -12.33
CA SER A 156 2.95 -4.63 -12.20
C SER A 156 4.28 -5.37 -12.43
N ALA A 157 4.28 -6.71 -12.50
CA ALA A 157 5.49 -7.51 -12.59
C ALA A 157 6.35 -7.13 -13.80
N LEU A 158 5.74 -7.02 -14.98
CA LEU A 158 6.46 -6.68 -16.23
C LEU A 158 7.13 -5.30 -16.13
N TYR A 159 6.47 -4.30 -15.54
CA TYR A 159 7.07 -3.00 -15.30
C TYR A 159 8.32 -3.09 -14.43
N PHE A 160 8.26 -3.87 -13.34
CA PHE A 160 9.42 -4.04 -12.46
C PHE A 160 10.54 -4.79 -13.17
N PHE A 161 10.23 -5.78 -14.00
CA PHE A 161 11.22 -6.51 -14.79
C PHE A 161 11.91 -5.62 -15.83
N ASP A 162 11.16 -4.80 -16.57
CA ASP A 162 11.72 -3.87 -17.56
C ASP A 162 12.58 -2.79 -16.91
N ASN A 163 12.32 -2.45 -15.65
CA ASN A 163 13.08 -1.48 -14.86
C ASN A 163 14.10 -2.11 -13.90
N ILE A 164 14.35 -3.42 -14.01
CA ILE A 164 15.12 -4.17 -13.01
C ILE A 164 16.50 -3.55 -12.75
N GLY A 165 17.19 -3.10 -13.78
CA GLY A 165 18.53 -2.51 -13.67
C GLY A 165 18.58 -1.24 -12.82
N ARG A 166 17.53 -0.40 -12.90
CA ARG A 166 17.39 0.80 -12.06
C ARG A 166 17.02 0.44 -10.63
N ILE A 167 16.13 -0.55 -10.46
CA ILE A 167 15.58 -0.94 -9.16
C ILE A 167 16.64 -1.63 -8.28
N ILE A 168 17.53 -2.43 -8.85
CA ILE A 168 18.58 -3.13 -8.08
C ILE A 168 19.85 -2.30 -7.86
N ALA A 169 19.90 -1.06 -8.32
CA ALA A 169 21.09 -0.23 -8.22
C ALA A 169 21.39 0.15 -6.75
N PRO A 170 22.66 0.25 -6.32
CA PRO A 170 23.03 0.52 -4.92
C PRO A 170 22.49 1.83 -4.32
N LYS A 171 22.08 2.79 -5.15
CA LYS A 171 21.52 4.09 -4.72
C LYS A 171 20.09 4.28 -5.24
N TYR A 172 19.38 3.18 -5.46
CA TYR A 172 18.01 3.21 -5.93
C TYR A 172 17.10 3.97 -4.95
N VAL A 173 16.45 5.00 -5.48
CA VAL A 173 15.34 5.70 -4.84
C VAL A 173 14.09 5.43 -5.67
N PRO A 174 13.00 4.91 -5.09
CA PRO A 174 11.74 4.72 -5.80
C PRO A 174 11.22 6.01 -6.43
N THR A 175 10.64 5.87 -7.60
CA THR A 175 9.88 6.93 -8.28
C THR A 175 8.41 6.86 -7.88
N GLU A 176 7.65 7.91 -8.15
CA GLU A 176 6.19 7.89 -7.94
C GLU A 176 5.52 6.77 -8.73
N THR A 177 6.05 6.42 -9.92
CA THR A 177 5.54 5.28 -10.71
C THR A 177 5.80 3.94 -10.01
N ASP A 178 6.96 3.79 -9.35
CA ASP A 178 7.24 2.60 -8.53
C ASP A 178 6.26 2.52 -7.34
N VAL A 179 6.01 3.65 -6.68
CA VAL A 179 5.07 3.74 -5.55
C VAL A 179 3.64 3.45 -5.98
N LEU A 180 3.22 3.89 -7.17
CA LEU A 180 1.90 3.58 -7.72
C LEU A 180 1.73 2.09 -8.04
N ARG A 181 2.80 1.43 -8.50
CA ARG A 181 2.76 0.04 -8.95
C ARG A 181 3.07 -0.99 -7.87
N VAL A 182 3.74 -0.61 -6.79
CA VAL A 182 4.08 -1.53 -5.69
C VAL A 182 2.83 -1.96 -4.94
N ARG A 183 2.68 -3.27 -4.80
CA ARG A 183 1.61 -3.87 -4.01
C ARG A 183 2.05 -3.92 -2.55
N VAL A 184 1.35 -3.15 -1.73
CA VAL A 184 1.45 -3.18 -0.27
C VAL A 184 0.06 -3.48 0.26
N ARG A 185 -0.06 -4.52 1.09
CA ARG A 185 -1.34 -4.86 1.70
C ARG A 185 -1.74 -3.77 2.69
N THR A 186 -2.85 -3.09 2.44
CA THR A 186 -3.45 -2.18 3.41
C THR A 186 -4.01 -2.97 4.58
N CYS A 187 -3.47 -2.69 5.78
CA CYS A 187 -3.92 -3.25 7.04
C CYS A 187 -4.48 -2.12 7.91
N GLY A 188 -5.69 -2.30 8.45
CA GLY A 188 -6.37 -1.27 9.22
C GLY A 188 -6.98 -0.17 8.35
N ILE A 189 -7.00 1.04 8.91
CA ILE A 189 -7.58 2.25 8.35
C ILE A 189 -6.45 3.24 8.16
N ILE A 190 -6.23 3.71 6.93
CA ILE A 190 -5.23 4.72 6.62
C ILE A 190 -5.97 6.00 6.24
N GLU A 191 -5.67 7.08 6.96
CA GLU A 191 -6.21 8.40 6.66
C GLU A 191 -5.24 9.17 5.75
N THR A 192 -5.76 9.77 4.68
CA THR A 192 -5.01 10.68 3.81
C THR A 192 -5.75 12.01 3.70
N GLN A 193 -5.06 13.11 3.98
CA GLN A 193 -5.63 14.45 3.86
C GLN A 193 -5.04 15.17 2.65
N PHE A 194 -5.89 15.86 1.89
CA PHE A 194 -5.47 16.76 0.82
C PHE A 194 -6.40 17.97 0.74
N GLN A 195 -5.90 19.07 0.21
CA GLN A 195 -6.69 20.28 0.00
C GLN A 195 -7.04 20.41 -1.48
N LEU A 196 -8.31 20.69 -1.76
CA LEU A 196 -8.80 21.02 -3.09
C LEU A 196 -9.58 22.32 -3.00
N ASN A 197 -9.03 23.39 -3.59
CA ASN A 197 -9.51 24.76 -3.43
C ASN A 197 -9.52 25.17 -1.94
N GLU A 198 -10.65 25.61 -1.41
CA GLU A 198 -10.83 26.02 0.00
C GLU A 198 -11.32 24.88 0.91
N MET A 199 -11.54 23.67 0.36
CA MET A 199 -12.03 22.51 1.10
C MET A 199 -10.89 21.54 1.42
N ILE A 200 -10.94 20.97 2.63
CA ILE A 200 -10.03 19.91 3.06
C ILE A 200 -10.75 18.58 2.87
N PHE A 201 -10.14 17.65 2.14
CA PHE A 201 -10.65 16.30 1.96
C PHE A 201 -9.86 15.33 2.84
N ARG A 202 -10.58 14.44 3.52
CA ARG A 202 -10.02 13.37 4.35
C ARG A 202 -10.52 12.03 3.83
N LEU A 203 -9.63 11.26 3.22
CA LEU A 203 -9.92 9.94 2.65
C LEU A 203 -9.50 8.85 3.62
N TYR A 204 -10.40 7.91 3.87
CA TYR A 204 -10.16 6.73 4.68
C TYR A 204 -10.01 5.50 3.78
N ASP A 205 -8.77 5.01 3.61
CA ASP A 205 -8.49 3.73 2.94
C ASP A 205 -8.64 2.59 3.94
N VAL A 206 -9.54 1.65 3.65
CA VAL A 206 -9.71 0.46 4.47
C VAL A 206 -9.29 -0.79 3.72
N GLY A 207 -8.69 -1.73 4.44
CA GLY A 207 -8.33 -3.04 3.89
C GLY A 207 -9.54 -3.74 3.26
N GLY A 208 -9.41 -4.17 1.99
CA GLY A 208 -10.50 -4.79 1.21
C GLY A 208 -10.78 -6.27 1.52
N GLN A 209 -9.87 -6.92 2.26
CA GLN A 209 -9.92 -8.35 2.60
C GLN A 209 -10.95 -8.64 3.69
N ARG A 210 -11.54 -9.85 3.72
CA ARG A 210 -12.57 -10.22 4.71
C ARG A 210 -12.10 -10.01 6.15
N SER A 211 -10.82 -10.28 6.44
CA SER A 211 -10.25 -10.10 7.79
C SER A 211 -10.32 -8.65 8.29
N GLU A 212 -10.26 -7.67 7.37
CA GLU A 212 -10.21 -6.24 7.68
C GLU A 212 -11.60 -5.59 7.76
N ARG A 213 -12.65 -6.23 7.20
CA ARG A 213 -14.00 -5.65 7.11
C ARG A 213 -14.64 -5.32 8.45
N ARG A 214 -14.29 -6.05 9.52
CA ARG A 214 -14.78 -5.76 10.88
C ARG A 214 -14.31 -4.39 11.40
N LYS A 215 -13.21 -3.86 10.85
CA LYS A 215 -12.67 -2.54 11.22
C LYS A 215 -13.39 -1.38 10.54
N TRP A 216 -14.16 -1.65 9.48
CA TRP A 216 -14.82 -0.62 8.69
C TRP A 216 -15.89 0.13 9.50
N LEU A 217 -16.55 -0.55 10.45
CA LEU A 217 -17.64 0.01 11.25
C LEU A 217 -17.24 1.31 11.96
N GLY A 218 -16.01 1.41 12.48
CA GLY A 218 -15.51 2.61 13.14
C GLY A 218 -15.23 3.79 12.21
N CYS A 219 -15.29 3.60 10.89
CA CYS A 219 -15.11 4.65 9.88
C CYS A 219 -16.42 5.20 9.34
N PHE A 220 -17.56 4.57 9.63
CA PHE A 220 -18.85 5.02 9.09
C PHE A 220 -19.43 6.20 9.86
N ASP A 221 -18.94 6.48 11.06
CA ASP A 221 -19.39 7.64 11.82
C ASP A 221 -18.89 8.92 11.15
N CYS A 222 -19.85 9.79 10.79
CA CYS A 222 -19.60 11.13 10.24
C CYS A 222 -18.87 11.16 8.88
N ILE A 223 -19.00 10.13 8.03
CA ILE A 223 -18.59 10.24 6.62
C ILE A 223 -19.64 10.97 5.79
N GLN A 224 -19.20 11.80 4.84
CA GLN A 224 -20.09 12.52 3.92
C GLN A 224 -20.27 11.78 2.59
N ALA A 225 -19.32 10.94 2.19
CA ALA A 225 -19.42 10.17 0.96
C ALA A 225 -18.70 8.82 1.04
N VAL A 226 -19.16 7.87 0.23
CA VAL A 226 -18.51 6.58 0.01
C VAL A 226 -18.05 6.49 -1.45
N LEU A 227 -16.76 6.23 -1.67
CA LEU A 227 -16.22 5.92 -2.99
C LEU A 227 -16.00 4.41 -3.09
N PHE A 228 -16.84 3.74 -3.89
CA PHE A 228 -16.73 2.30 -4.13
C PHE A 228 -15.89 2.01 -5.38
N VAL A 229 -14.79 1.29 -5.20
CA VAL A 229 -13.78 1.05 -6.25
C VAL A 229 -13.79 -0.42 -6.67
N VAL A 230 -13.89 -0.65 -7.97
CA VAL A 230 -13.98 -1.98 -8.60
C VAL A 230 -12.87 -2.15 -9.64
N ALA A 231 -12.18 -3.29 -9.61
CA ALA A 231 -11.27 -3.71 -10.68
C ALA A 231 -12.05 -4.46 -11.77
N LEU A 232 -12.14 -3.87 -12.96
CA LEU A 232 -12.78 -4.51 -14.12
C LEU A 232 -11.96 -5.69 -14.64
N SER A 233 -10.64 -5.66 -14.48
CA SER A 233 -9.72 -6.72 -14.91
C SER A 233 -9.87 -8.01 -14.10
N SER A 234 -10.54 -7.97 -12.95
CA SER A 234 -10.72 -9.14 -12.09
C SER A 234 -12.03 -9.90 -12.34
N TYR A 235 -12.72 -9.63 -13.46
CA TYR A 235 -14.03 -10.21 -13.74
C TYR A 235 -13.97 -11.75 -13.84
N ASP A 236 -12.89 -12.33 -14.33
CA ASP A 236 -12.70 -13.78 -14.50
C ASP A 236 -11.81 -14.41 -13.41
N LEU A 237 -11.39 -13.63 -12.40
CA LEU A 237 -10.51 -14.10 -11.33
C LEU A 237 -11.30 -14.63 -10.13
N THR A 238 -10.73 -15.64 -9.47
CA THR A 238 -11.22 -16.15 -8.19
C THR A 238 -10.66 -15.34 -7.03
N GLN A 239 -11.40 -15.25 -5.93
CA GLN A 239 -10.87 -14.59 -4.73
C GLN A 239 -9.96 -15.55 -3.97
N THR A 240 -8.81 -15.07 -3.49
CA THR A 240 -7.87 -15.88 -2.69
C THR A 240 -8.52 -16.44 -1.40
N GLU A 241 -9.53 -15.73 -0.88
CA GLU A 241 -10.29 -16.12 0.31
C GLU A 241 -11.49 -17.04 0.02
N ASP A 242 -11.82 -17.28 -1.27
CA ASP A 242 -12.98 -18.04 -1.72
C ASP A 242 -12.78 -18.55 -3.15
N PRO A 243 -12.04 -19.66 -3.35
CA PRO A 243 -11.70 -20.18 -4.67
C PRO A 243 -12.92 -20.65 -5.48
N SER A 244 -14.06 -20.85 -4.81
CA SER A 244 -15.32 -21.30 -5.40
C SER A 244 -16.18 -20.17 -5.97
N GLY A 245 -15.92 -18.92 -5.61
CA GLY A 245 -16.72 -17.77 -6.03
C GLY A 245 -15.94 -16.83 -6.95
N VAL A 246 -16.50 -16.54 -8.12
CA VAL A 246 -15.89 -15.59 -9.07
C VAL A 246 -16.15 -14.15 -8.62
N CYS A 247 -15.20 -13.24 -8.87
CA CYS A 247 -15.22 -11.89 -8.30
C CYS A 247 -16.48 -11.07 -8.66
N TYR A 248 -17.14 -11.36 -9.80
CA TYR A 248 -18.34 -10.62 -10.24
C TYR A 248 -19.60 -10.86 -9.40
N GLU A 249 -19.70 -11.98 -8.68
CA GLU A 249 -20.92 -12.32 -7.92
C GLU A 249 -21.17 -11.36 -6.73
N LYS A 250 -20.22 -10.48 -6.44
CA LYS A 250 -20.28 -9.50 -5.33
C LYS A 250 -20.32 -8.04 -5.79
N LEU A 251 -20.61 -7.76 -7.07
CA LEU A 251 -20.53 -6.43 -7.70
C LEU A 251 -21.74 -5.49 -7.52
N ILE A 252 -22.73 -5.82 -6.69
CA ILE A 252 -23.89 -4.94 -6.51
C ILE A 252 -23.72 -4.07 -5.26
N ALA A 253 -23.39 -2.78 -5.46
CA ALA A 253 -24.06 -1.63 -4.83
C ALA A 253 -23.25 -0.32 -5.04
N ILE A 254 -23.83 0.62 -5.79
CA ILE A 254 -23.51 2.05 -5.66
C ILE A 254 -24.56 2.61 -4.70
N ALA A 255 -24.14 3.09 -3.53
CA ALA A 255 -25.00 3.86 -2.64
C ALA A 255 -24.38 5.25 -2.45
N PHE A 256 -24.98 6.26 -3.08
CA PHE A 256 -24.89 7.60 -2.56
C PHE A 256 -25.65 7.61 -1.24
N ILE A 257 -24.93 7.65 -0.12
CA ILE A 257 -25.53 8.00 1.16
C ILE A 257 -25.84 9.50 1.03
N ARG A 258 -27.13 9.83 0.95
CA ARG A 258 -27.63 11.20 1.04
C ARG A 258 -27.43 11.75 2.45
#